data_AF-A0A3M7SID6-F1
#
_entry.id   AF-A0A3M7SID6-F1
#
_cell.length_a   1.000
_cell.length_b   1.000
_cell.length_c   1.000
_cell.angle_alpha   90.00
_cell.angle_beta   90.00
_cell.angle_gamma   90.00
#
_symmetry.space_group_name_H-M   'P 1'
#
loop_
_entity.id
_entity.type
_entity.pdbx_description
1 polymer ?
#
loop_
_entity_poly.entity_id
_entity_poly.type
_entity_poly.pdbx_seq_one_letter_code
_entity_poly.pdbx_strand_id
1 'polypeptide(L)'
;MFGCGCWVEQDIKTSDEEVNSIGICTTGCGEYIIKSLFAKECAQNILRNLNKTDYDLNQFFKKYFFDAPLLKKFDDKLIGALICKLSSYQNNEKNLELIVAHTTPSMCFGYVSSNMIKPTSVMSRMSENNLSIRECVQITNFNIKFRSKLDQISQNEVNHEEETSNKRQKI
;
A
#
# COMPACT_ATOMS: atom_id res chain seq x y z
N MET A 1 -15.53 -10.04 -7.86
CA MET A 1 -14.86 -11.05 -8.70
C MET A 1 -13.52 -11.40 -8.08
N PHE A 2 -13.18 -12.69 -7.99
CA PHE A 2 -11.95 -13.17 -7.34
C PHE A 2 -10.70 -12.66 -8.07
N GLY A 3 -9.70 -12.15 -7.33
CA GLY A 3 -8.42 -11.69 -7.88
C GLY A 3 -8.43 -10.32 -8.56
N CYS A 4 -9.60 -9.71 -8.80
CA CYS A 4 -9.67 -8.44 -9.52
C CYS A 4 -9.63 -7.25 -8.57
N GLY A 5 -10.59 -7.18 -7.63
CA GLY A 5 -10.82 -6.00 -6.78
C GLY A 5 -9.82 -5.88 -5.63
N CYS A 6 -9.45 -7.00 -5.03
CA CYS A 6 -8.48 -7.08 -3.96
C CYS A 6 -7.73 -8.41 -4.00
N TRP A 7 -6.58 -8.45 -3.33
CA TRP A 7 -5.77 -9.64 -3.17
C TRP A 7 -4.96 -9.56 -1.89
N VAL A 8 -4.69 -10.69 -1.26
CA VAL A 8 -3.74 -10.82 -0.16
C VAL A 8 -2.95 -12.10 -0.39
N GLU A 9 -1.63 -12.02 -0.25
CA GLU A 9 -0.75 -13.17 -0.42
C GLU A 9 0.47 -13.01 0.48
N GLN A 10 0.88 -14.11 1.10
CA GLN A 10 2.09 -14.19 1.90
C GLN A 10 3.02 -15.18 1.24
N ASP A 11 4.18 -14.70 0.81
CA ASP A 11 5.26 -15.54 0.33
C ASP A 11 6.11 -15.98 1.53
N ILE A 12 6.07 -17.29 1.79
CA ILE A 12 6.86 -17.95 2.83
C ILE A 12 8.00 -18.64 2.08
N LYS A 13 9.15 -17.98 2.01
CA LYS A 13 10.34 -18.62 1.41
C LYS A 13 10.77 -19.82 2.29
N THR A 14 11.27 -20.86 1.64
CA THR A 14 11.72 -22.13 2.24
C THR A 14 12.99 -22.00 3.10
N SER A 15 13.68 -20.85 3.08
CA SER A 15 14.65 -20.47 4.11
C SER A 15 13.90 -19.65 5.16
N ASP A 16 13.69 -20.25 6.34
CA ASP A 16 12.72 -19.92 7.41
C ASP A 16 12.75 -18.51 8.04
N GLU A 17 13.23 -17.49 7.34
CA GLU A 17 13.79 -16.31 7.98
C GLU A 17 13.37 -14.97 7.34
N GLU A 18 12.81 -14.97 6.13
CA GLU A 18 12.25 -13.77 5.49
C GLU A 18 10.80 -14.03 5.04
N VAL A 19 9.86 -13.24 5.58
CA VAL A 19 8.45 -13.31 5.20
C VAL A 19 8.06 -12.03 4.50
N ASN A 20 7.55 -12.17 3.27
CA ASN A 20 6.98 -11.06 2.51
C ASN A 20 5.48 -11.26 2.39
N SER A 21 4.71 -10.25 2.77
CA SER A 21 3.24 -10.26 2.62
C SER A 21 2.80 -9.05 1.84
N ILE A 22 1.81 -9.24 0.98
CA ILE A 22 1.25 -8.17 0.17
C ILE A 22 -0.27 -8.18 0.28
N GLY A 23 -0.84 -7.00 0.44
CA GLY A 23 -2.28 -6.75 0.34
C GLY A 23 -2.53 -5.66 -0.68
N ILE A 24 -3.51 -5.86 -1.56
CA ILE A 24 -3.87 -4.90 -2.61
C ILE A 24 -5.37 -4.70 -2.61
N CYS A 25 -5.82 -3.45 -2.74
CA CYS A 25 -7.17 -3.12 -3.17
C CYS A 25 -7.13 -2.15 -4.35
N THR A 26 -8.13 -2.22 -5.21
CA THR A 26 -8.19 -1.47 -6.47
C THR A 26 -9.45 -0.61 -6.55
N THR A 27 -9.37 0.45 -7.35
CA THR A 27 -10.48 1.36 -7.66
C THR A 27 -10.38 1.81 -9.13
N GLY A 28 -11.45 2.34 -9.70
CA GLY A 28 -11.52 2.77 -11.10
C GLY A 28 -12.58 2.02 -11.89
N CYS A 29 -12.38 1.90 -13.20
CA CYS A 29 -13.35 1.23 -14.06
C CYS A 29 -13.37 -0.28 -13.81
N GLY A 30 -14.51 -0.80 -13.37
CA GLY A 30 -14.68 -2.22 -13.03
C GLY A 30 -14.35 -3.15 -14.19
N GLU A 31 -14.63 -2.75 -15.43
CA GLU A 31 -14.30 -3.53 -16.62
C GLU A 31 -12.79 -3.71 -16.79
N TYR A 32 -12.01 -2.67 -16.53
CA TYR A 32 -10.54 -2.74 -16.63
C TYR A 32 -9.98 -3.65 -15.54
N ILE A 33 -10.43 -3.45 -14.30
CA ILE A 33 -10.04 -4.25 -13.14
C ILE A 33 -10.35 -5.74 -13.36
N ILE A 34 -11.53 -6.04 -13.88
CA ILE A 34 -11.99 -7.41 -14.17
C ILE A 34 -11.16 -8.05 -15.27
N LYS A 35 -10.99 -7.36 -16.41
CA LYS A 35 -10.31 -7.92 -17.58
C LYS A 35 -8.82 -8.16 -17.36
N SER A 36 -8.17 -7.41 -16.47
CA SER A 36 -6.74 -7.56 -16.20
C SER A 36 -6.43 -8.40 -14.96
N LEU A 37 -7.42 -8.91 -14.21
CA LEU A 37 -7.21 -9.56 -12.90
C LEU A 37 -6.27 -8.75 -12.00
N PHE A 38 -6.47 -7.42 -11.98
CA PHE A 38 -5.43 -6.46 -11.61
C PHE A 38 -4.79 -6.75 -10.25
N ALA A 39 -5.58 -6.91 -9.19
CA ALA A 39 -5.04 -7.04 -7.83
C ALA A 39 -4.14 -8.27 -7.69
N LYS A 40 -4.55 -9.42 -8.23
CA LYS A 40 -3.77 -10.66 -8.19
C LYS A 40 -2.49 -10.55 -8.99
N GLU A 41 -2.57 -10.10 -10.25
CA GLU A 41 -1.38 -10.00 -11.10
C GLU A 41 -0.37 -8.98 -10.55
N CYS A 42 -0.85 -7.88 -9.97
CA CYS A 42 -0.01 -6.88 -9.32
C CYS A 42 0.72 -7.47 -8.11
N ALA A 43 0.00 -8.19 -7.24
CA ALA A 43 0.56 -8.82 -6.06
C ALA A 43 1.65 -9.83 -6.43
N GLN A 44 1.35 -10.72 -7.39
CA GLN A 44 2.31 -11.72 -7.87
C GLN A 44 3.52 -11.10 -8.55
N ASN A 45 3.35 -10.00 -9.29
CA ASN A 45 4.46 -9.30 -9.92
C ASN A 45 5.42 -8.69 -8.87
N ILE A 46 4.89 -8.10 -7.80
CA ILE A 46 5.69 -7.54 -6.71
C ILE A 46 6.37 -8.63 -5.90
N LEU A 47 5.68 -9.73 -5.57
CA LEU A 47 6.28 -10.84 -4.82
C LEU A 47 7.42 -11.52 -5.61
N ARG A 48 7.31 -11.62 -6.94
CA ARG A 48 8.38 -12.14 -7.79
C ARG A 48 9.61 -11.22 -7.86
N ASN A 49 9.43 -9.92 -7.63
CA ASN A 49 10.48 -8.90 -7.76
C ASN A 49 10.57 -8.06 -6.48
N LEU A 50 11.20 -8.60 -5.44
CA LEU A 50 11.18 -8.01 -4.10
C LEU A 50 12.03 -6.73 -3.97
N ASN A 51 12.98 -6.52 -4.87
CA ASN A 51 14.09 -5.56 -4.69
C ASN A 51 13.79 -4.13 -5.20
N LYS A 52 12.81 -3.90 -6.09
CA LYS A 52 12.57 -2.58 -6.72
C LYS A 52 11.10 -2.30 -7.02
N THR A 53 10.28 -2.19 -5.98
CA THR A 53 8.82 -2.10 -6.10
C THR A 53 8.31 -0.98 -7.02
N ASP A 54 8.92 0.21 -7.04
CA ASP A 54 8.49 1.30 -7.93
C ASP A 54 8.77 1.01 -9.42
N TYR A 55 9.94 0.41 -9.72
CA TYR A 55 10.30 0.01 -11.08
C TYR A 55 9.40 -1.14 -11.55
N ASP A 56 9.14 -2.08 -10.66
CA ASP A 56 8.30 -3.26 -10.94
C ASP A 56 6.85 -2.87 -11.20
N LEU A 57 6.35 -1.82 -10.53
CA LEU A 57 5.02 -1.28 -10.75
C LEU A 57 4.90 -0.60 -12.12
N ASN A 58 5.85 0.25 -12.52
CA ASN A 58 5.80 0.88 -13.84
C ASN A 58 5.78 -0.16 -14.97
N GLN A 59 6.64 -1.19 -14.86
CA GLN A 59 6.67 -2.28 -15.83
C GLN A 59 5.40 -3.13 -15.79
N PHE A 60 4.84 -3.35 -14.60
CA PHE A 60 3.58 -4.03 -14.43
C PHE A 60 2.43 -3.30 -15.14
N PHE A 61 2.25 -2.00 -14.89
CA PHE A 61 1.22 -1.21 -15.53
C PHE A 61 1.38 -1.19 -17.05
N LYS A 62 2.61 -1.05 -17.55
CA LYS A 62 2.88 -1.13 -18.98
C LYS A 62 2.41 -2.46 -19.57
N LYS A 63 2.92 -3.58 -19.04
CA LYS A 63 2.69 -4.90 -19.62
C LYS A 63 1.27 -5.45 -19.37
N TYR A 64 0.75 -5.29 -18.16
CA TYR A 64 -0.48 -5.96 -17.71
C TYR A 64 -1.71 -5.06 -17.73
N PHE A 65 -1.56 -3.76 -18.01
CA PHE A 65 -2.67 -2.82 -18.05
C PHE A 65 -2.72 -2.01 -19.36
N PHE A 66 -1.66 -1.28 -19.71
CA PHE A 66 -1.64 -0.47 -20.94
C PHE A 66 -1.59 -1.34 -22.21
N ASP A 67 -0.67 -2.30 -22.26
CA ASP A 67 -0.48 -3.21 -23.40
C ASP A 67 -1.43 -4.42 -23.38
N ALA A 68 -2.26 -4.54 -22.34
CA ALA A 68 -3.14 -5.68 -22.14
C ALA A 68 -4.06 -5.86 -23.37
N PRO A 69 -4.02 -7.03 -24.06
CA PRO A 69 -4.80 -7.25 -25.28
C PRO A 69 -6.30 -6.99 -25.12
N LEU A 70 -6.83 -7.30 -23.94
CA LEU A 70 -8.24 -7.11 -23.59
C LEU A 70 -8.64 -5.63 -23.37
N LEU A 71 -7.65 -4.75 -23.20
CA LEU A 71 -7.84 -3.33 -22.93
C LEU A 71 -7.41 -2.40 -24.08
N LYS A 72 -6.83 -2.94 -25.17
CA LYS A 72 -6.32 -2.16 -26.32
C LYS A 72 -7.33 -1.21 -26.96
N LYS A 73 -8.63 -1.51 -26.84
CA LYS A 73 -9.71 -0.71 -27.45
C LYS A 73 -10.12 0.52 -26.62
N PHE A 74 -9.56 0.69 -25.43
CA PHE A 74 -9.88 1.81 -24.54
C PHE A 74 -8.75 2.82 -24.54
N ASP A 75 -9.08 4.08 -24.85
CA ASP A 75 -8.13 5.18 -24.89
C ASP A 75 -7.73 5.66 -23.49
N ASP A 76 -8.70 5.73 -22.56
CA ASP A 76 -8.48 6.27 -21.21
C ASP A 76 -8.57 5.16 -20.15
N LYS A 77 -7.46 4.46 -19.93
CA LYS A 77 -7.38 3.36 -18.97
C LYS A 77 -7.17 3.92 -17.56
N LEU A 78 -8.25 4.12 -16.83
CA LEU A 78 -8.26 4.71 -15.48
C LEU A 78 -8.38 3.64 -14.39
N ILE A 79 -7.35 3.54 -13.55
CA ILE A 79 -7.31 2.62 -12.40
C ILE A 79 -6.47 3.22 -11.26
N GLY A 80 -6.77 2.81 -10.03
CA GLY A 80 -5.98 3.08 -8.84
C GLY A 80 -5.81 1.80 -8.02
N ALA A 81 -4.70 1.72 -7.29
CA ALA A 81 -4.37 0.63 -6.39
C ALA A 81 -3.76 1.17 -5.11
N LEU A 82 -4.23 0.64 -3.98
CA LEU A 82 -3.60 0.80 -2.68
C LEU A 82 -2.96 -0.53 -2.31
N ILE A 83 -1.66 -0.50 -2.08
CA ILE A 83 -0.81 -1.68 -1.92
C ILE A 83 -0.13 -1.56 -0.56
N CYS A 84 -0.25 -2.60 0.26
CA CYS A 84 0.47 -2.74 1.51
C CYS A 84 1.48 -3.88 1.33
N LYS A 85 2.77 -3.59 1.45
CA LYS A 85 3.84 -4.58 1.43
C LYS A 85 4.48 -4.64 2.81
N LEU A 86 4.44 -5.81 3.43
CA LEU A 86 5.09 -6.10 4.70
C LEU A 86 6.30 -6.99 4.43
N SER A 87 7.48 -6.53 4.79
CA SER A 87 8.70 -7.32 4.82
C SER A 87 9.11 -7.54 6.28
N SER A 88 9.29 -8.80 6.67
CA SER A 88 9.75 -9.18 8.00
C SER A 88 11.10 -9.89 7.88
N TYR A 89 12.08 -9.41 8.63
CA TYR A 89 13.45 -9.92 8.66
C TYR A 89 13.74 -10.68 9.96
N GLN A 90 14.84 -11.45 9.97
CA GLN A 90 15.28 -12.30 11.10
C GLN A 90 15.40 -11.58 12.44
N ASN A 91 15.80 -10.32 12.43
CA ASN A 91 15.96 -9.48 13.62
C ASN A 91 14.61 -8.98 14.19
N ASN A 92 13.48 -9.56 13.75
CA ASN A 92 12.11 -9.09 14.01
C ASN A 92 11.83 -7.66 13.53
N GLU A 93 12.69 -7.07 12.69
CA GLU A 93 12.38 -5.81 12.03
C GLU A 93 11.29 -6.06 10.99
N LYS A 94 10.26 -5.22 11.06
CA LYS A 94 9.14 -5.22 10.14
C LYS A 94 9.14 -3.88 9.43
N ASN A 95 9.15 -3.93 8.11
CA ASN A 95 8.93 -2.76 7.27
C ASN A 95 7.56 -2.87 6.60
N LEU A 96 6.72 -1.85 6.79
CA LEU A 96 5.42 -1.75 6.10
C LEU A 96 5.47 -0.58 5.14
N GLU A 97 5.41 -0.89 3.86
CA GLU A 97 5.31 0.07 2.78
C GLU A 97 3.84 0.17 2.35
N LEU A 98 3.29 1.38 2.42
CA LEU A 98 2.01 1.71 1.82
C LEU A 98 2.27 2.43 0.50
N ILE A 99 1.85 1.82 -0.60
CA ILE A 99 2.08 2.32 -1.95
C ILE A 99 0.73 2.62 -2.59
N VAL A 100 0.61 3.81 -3.16
CA VAL A 100 -0.56 4.26 -3.91
C VAL A 100 -0.12 4.41 -5.34
N ALA A 101 -0.76 3.68 -6.26
CA ALA A 101 -0.45 3.73 -7.69
C ALA A 101 -1.72 3.98 -8.50
N HIS A 102 -1.75 5.03 -9.33
CA HIS A 102 -2.93 5.33 -10.13
C HIS A 102 -2.62 5.99 -11.47
N THR A 103 -3.50 5.78 -12.44
CA THR A 103 -3.50 6.46 -13.76
C THR A 103 -4.55 7.57 -13.81
N THR A 104 -5.40 7.69 -12.78
CA THR A 104 -6.40 8.76 -12.68
C THR A 104 -5.75 10.13 -12.44
N PRO A 105 -6.43 11.25 -12.77
CA PRO A 105 -5.93 12.58 -12.43
C PRO A 105 -5.68 12.78 -10.93
N SER A 106 -6.49 12.12 -10.09
CA SER A 106 -6.29 12.07 -8.65
C SER A 106 -6.84 10.79 -8.02
N MET A 107 -6.33 10.44 -6.85
CA MET A 107 -6.82 9.36 -6.00
C MET A 107 -6.72 9.78 -4.54
N CYS A 108 -7.84 9.74 -3.81
CA CYS A 108 -7.85 9.99 -2.37
C CYS A 108 -7.68 8.67 -1.62
N PHE A 109 -6.89 8.69 -0.55
CA PHE A 109 -6.74 7.58 0.36
C PHE A 109 -6.52 8.08 1.79
N GLY A 110 -6.66 7.19 2.76
CA GLY A 110 -6.35 7.48 4.15
C GLY A 110 -5.75 6.27 4.83
N TYR A 111 -4.93 6.53 5.83
CA TYR A 111 -4.27 5.48 6.60
C TYR A 111 -4.07 5.92 8.05
N VAL A 112 -3.95 4.93 8.93
CA VAL A 112 -3.63 5.10 10.35
C VAL A 112 -2.76 3.91 10.77
N SER A 113 -1.83 4.15 11.69
CA SER A 113 -1.04 3.09 12.32
C SER A 113 -1.18 3.16 13.84
N SER A 114 -0.72 2.12 14.54
CA SER A 114 -0.74 2.08 16.01
C SER A 114 0.15 3.15 16.69
N ASN A 115 0.99 3.84 15.91
CA ASN A 115 1.81 4.96 16.35
C ASN A 115 1.15 6.33 16.12
N MET A 116 -0.01 6.36 15.47
CA MET A 116 -0.68 7.60 15.09
C MET A 116 -1.84 7.89 16.03
N ILE A 117 -1.91 9.12 16.53
CA ILE A 117 -2.99 9.60 17.39
C ILE A 117 -4.26 9.88 16.57
N LYS A 118 -4.10 10.22 15.28
CA LYS A 118 -5.19 10.56 14.36
C LYS A 118 -4.95 9.93 12.98
N PRO A 119 -6.01 9.58 12.24
CA PRO A 119 -5.88 9.12 10.86
C PRO A 119 -5.38 10.24 9.94
N THR A 120 -4.62 9.87 8.91
CA THR A 120 -4.19 10.78 7.84
C THR A 120 -5.03 10.55 6.59
N SER A 121 -5.43 11.61 5.91
CA SER A 121 -6.02 11.56 4.57
C SER A 121 -5.15 12.33 3.60
N VAL A 122 -4.94 11.77 2.41
CA VAL A 122 -4.08 12.33 1.36
C VAL A 122 -4.81 12.25 0.03
N MET A 123 -4.70 13.32 -0.76
CA MET A 123 -5.14 13.34 -2.15
C MET A 123 -3.92 13.29 -3.06
N SER A 124 -3.63 12.09 -3.58
CA SER A 124 -2.60 11.93 -4.61
C SER A 124 -3.10 12.53 -5.91
N ARG A 125 -2.24 13.26 -6.61
CA ARG A 125 -2.54 13.92 -7.89
C ARG A 125 -1.47 13.57 -8.91
N MET A 126 -1.90 13.32 -10.14
CA MET A 126 -0.99 13.23 -11.27
C MET A 126 -0.30 14.59 -11.47
N SER A 127 0.99 14.59 -11.77
CA SER A 127 1.70 15.85 -12.06
C SER A 127 1.14 16.49 -13.34
N GLU A 128 1.14 17.82 -13.41
CA GLU A 128 0.60 18.56 -14.57
C GLU A 128 1.26 18.15 -15.90
N ASN A 129 2.58 17.88 -15.86
CA ASN A 129 3.34 17.40 -17.01
C ASN A 129 2.89 16.02 -17.51
N ASN A 130 2.27 15.22 -16.64
CA ASN A 130 1.87 13.85 -16.93
C ASN A 130 0.38 13.72 -17.27
N LEU A 131 -0.44 14.76 -17.07
CA LEU A 131 -1.88 14.70 -17.37
C LEU A 131 -2.17 14.46 -18.87
N SER A 132 -1.27 14.89 -19.75
CA SER A 132 -1.38 14.70 -21.20
C SER A 132 -0.84 13.35 -21.67
N ILE A 133 -0.16 12.60 -20.80
CA ILE A 133 0.45 11.31 -21.11
C ILE A 133 -0.56 10.20 -20.81
N ARG A 134 -1.09 9.56 -21.87
CA ARG A 134 -2.10 8.50 -21.76
C ARG A 134 -1.64 7.27 -20.98
N GLU A 135 -0.33 7.02 -20.95
CA GLU A 135 0.29 5.84 -20.33
C GLU A 135 1.23 6.24 -19.19
N CYS A 136 0.73 7.04 -18.25
CA CYS A 136 1.47 7.44 -17.07
C CYS A 136 0.84 6.88 -15.79
N VAL A 137 1.69 6.56 -14.81
CA VAL A 137 1.30 6.08 -13.49
C VAL A 137 1.90 7.01 -12.45
N GLN A 138 1.07 7.57 -11.59
CA GLN A 138 1.49 8.25 -10.39
C GLN A 138 1.69 7.21 -9.28
N ILE A 139 2.90 7.14 -8.72
CA ILE A 139 3.23 6.24 -7.61
C ILE A 139 3.66 7.08 -6.41
N THR A 140 3.14 6.77 -5.23
CA THR A 140 3.54 7.41 -3.97
C THR A 140 3.71 6.34 -2.90
N ASN A 141 4.87 6.35 -2.23
CA ASN A 141 5.25 5.36 -1.24
C ASN A 141 5.38 6.02 0.15
N PHE A 142 4.80 5.37 1.17
CA PHE A 142 4.87 5.75 2.57
C PHE A 142 5.42 4.58 3.39
N ASN A 143 6.54 4.80 4.08
CA ASN A 143 7.03 3.84 5.06
C ASN A 143 6.29 4.06 6.39
N ILE A 144 5.50 3.07 6.81
CA ILE A 144 4.74 3.09 8.05
C ILE A 144 5.54 2.37 9.14
N LYS A 145 5.97 3.13 10.14
CA LYS A 145 6.67 2.57 11.31
C LYS A 145 5.70 1.85 12.24
N PHE A 146 6.04 0.64 12.63
CA PHE A 146 5.37 -0.08 13.71
C PHE A 146 5.78 0.44 15.08
N ARG A 147 4.89 0.31 16.07
CA ARG A 147 5.21 0.60 17.46
C ARG A 147 6.06 -0.53 18.02
N SER A 148 7.20 -0.23 18.64
CA SER A 148 7.94 -1.25 19.37
C SER A 148 7.18 -1.62 20.65
N LYS A 149 7.35 -2.85 21.15
CA LYS A 149 6.78 -3.26 22.44
C LYS A 149 7.32 -2.43 23.61
N LEU A 150 8.55 -1.90 23.51
CA LEU A 150 9.16 -1.07 24.55
C LEU A 150 8.47 0.30 24.68
N ASP A 151 8.01 0.88 23.57
CA ASP A 151 7.26 2.15 23.56
C ASP A 151 5.83 2.01 24.11
N GLN A 152 5.34 0.79 24.32
CA GLN A 152 4.04 0.54 24.96
C GLN A 152 4.15 0.62 26.49
N ILE A 153 5.31 0.25 27.06
CA ILE A 153 5.54 0.26 28.51
C ILE A 153 5.72 1.69 29.00
N SER A 154 6.53 2.49 28.31
CA SER A 154 6.82 3.89 28.70
C SER A 154 5.60 4.80 28.66
N GLN A 155 4.67 4.63 27.71
CA GLN A 155 3.41 5.42 27.72
C GLN A 155 2.39 4.90 28.73
N ASN A 156 2.38 3.60 29.05
CA ASN A 156 1.54 3.09 30.12
C ASN A 156 1.98 3.63 31.48
N GLU A 157 3.29 3.76 31.72
CA GLU A 157 3.83 4.39 32.94
C GLU A 157 3.47 5.89 33.02
N VAL A 158 3.62 6.64 31.93
CA VAL A 158 3.24 8.07 31.88
C VAL A 158 1.74 8.27 32.10
N ASN A 159 0.88 7.45 31.48
CA ASN A 159 -0.56 7.54 31.69
C ASN A 159 -0.97 7.14 33.12
N HIS A 160 -0.26 6.20 33.76
CA HIS A 160 -0.51 5.81 35.15
C HIS A 160 -0.07 6.91 36.16
N GLU A 161 0.97 7.67 35.84
CA GLU A 161 1.43 8.82 36.63
C GLU A 161 0.49 10.03 36.51
N GLU A 162 -0.03 10.31 35.30
CA GLU A 162 -1.01 11.39 35.10
C GLU A 162 -2.36 11.10 35.81
N GLU A 163 -2.83 9.85 35.82
CA GLU A 163 -4.04 9.45 36.55
C GLU A 163 -3.88 9.51 38.07
N THR A 164 -2.68 9.22 38.59
CA THR A 164 -2.41 9.29 40.04
C THR A 164 -2.19 10.73 40.53
N SER A 165 -1.64 11.61 39.69
CA SER A 165 -1.49 13.04 39.98
C SER A 165 -2.85 13.77 40.01
N ASN A 166 -3.75 13.49 39.04
CA ASN A 166 -5.09 14.08 39.00
C ASN A 166 -6.01 13.64 40.15
N LYS A 167 -5.77 12.48 40.77
CA LYS A 167 -6.50 12.04 41.96
C LYS A 167 -6.03 12.74 43.25
N ARG A 168 -4.78 13.20 43.31
CA ARG A 168 -4.23 13.90 44.50
C ARG A 168 -4.61 15.39 44.58
N GLN A 169 -4.97 16.03 43.46
CA GLN A 169 -5.41 17.43 43.44
C GLN A 169 -6.90 17.63 43.75
N LYS A 170 -7.65 16.56 44.01
CA LYS A 170 -9.11 16.59 44.30
C LYS A 170 -9.47 16.27 45.77
N ILE A 171 -8.50 16.34 46.69
CA ILE A 171 -8.72 16.16 48.14
C ILE A 171 -8.39 17.47 48.85
#